data_AF-A0A2S8S0B5-F1
#
_entry.id   AF-A0A2S8S0B5-F1
#
_cell.length_a   1.000
_cell.length_b   1.000
_cell.length_c   1.000
_cell.angle_alpha   90.00
_cell.angle_beta   90.00
_cell.angle_gamma   90.00
#
_symmetry.space_group_name_H-M   'P 1'
#
loop_
_entity.id
_entity.type
_entity.pdbx_description
1 polymer ?
#
loop_
_entity_poly.entity_id
_entity_poly.type
_entity_poly.pdbx_seq_one_letter_code
_entity_poly.pdbx_strand_id
1 'polypeptide(L)'
;MLAIVALREEPLRFGDIRRRIHGVSDKMLTQTLRAMERDGLVQRHAYDQRQQRVEYGLSPLAQSVLPIVTELKQWAERSSEIIESSNQAFDRESGP
;
A
#
# COMPACT_ATOMS: atom_id res chain seq x y z
N MET A 1 0.30 -4.50 -0.65
CA MET A 1 0.31 -3.59 0.52
C MET A 1 0.43 -2.11 0.12
N LEU A 2 1.41 -1.72 -0.73
CA LEU A 2 1.58 -0.32 -1.17
C LEU A 2 0.31 0.33 -1.76
N ALA A 3 -0.48 -0.42 -2.54
CA ALA A 3 -1.74 0.07 -3.09
C ALA A 3 -2.82 0.32 -2.01
N ILE A 4 -2.82 -0.45 -0.91
CA ILE A 4 -3.74 -0.23 0.22
C ILE A 4 -3.39 1.09 0.92
N VAL A 5 -2.10 1.33 1.14
CA VAL A 5 -1.62 2.57 1.76
C VAL A 5 -1.91 3.78 0.87
N ALA A 6 -1.71 3.66 -0.45
CA ALA A 6 -1.98 4.75 -1.39
C ALA A 6 -3.47 5.16 -1.43
N LEU A 7 -4.38 4.20 -1.22
CA LEU A 7 -5.84 4.37 -1.25
C LEU A 7 -6.48 4.59 0.13
N ARG A 8 -5.68 4.76 1.19
CA ARG A 8 -6.17 4.85 2.58
C ARG A 8 -7.14 6.01 2.80
N GLU A 9 -6.89 7.14 2.15
CA GLU A 9 -7.56 8.41 2.44
C GLU A 9 -8.78 8.65 1.56
N GLU A 10 -8.69 8.35 0.27
CA GLU A 10 -9.72 8.65 -0.71
C GLU A 10 -9.62 7.72 -1.94
N PRO A 11 -10.71 7.58 -2.72
CA PRO A 11 -10.65 6.97 -4.04
C PRO A 11 -9.75 7.77 -4.98
N LEU A 12 -8.92 7.09 -5.78
CA LEU A 12 -7.96 7.71 -6.68
C LEU A 12 -8.05 7.17 -8.10
N ARG A 13 -7.65 8.00 -9.07
CA ARG A 13 -7.44 7.54 -10.46
C ARG A 13 -6.14 6.74 -10.57
N PHE A 14 -6.05 5.89 -11.59
CA PHE A 14 -4.85 5.11 -11.87
C PHE A 14 -3.56 5.94 -11.86
N GLY A 15 -3.57 7.10 -12.53
CA GLY A 15 -2.41 7.99 -12.60
C GLY A 15 -1.99 8.58 -11.25
N ASP A 16 -2.94 8.84 -10.36
CA ASP A 16 -2.68 9.34 -9.01
C ASP A 16 -2.07 8.24 -8.13
N ILE A 17 -2.62 7.02 -8.20
CA ILE A 17 -2.08 5.85 -7.51
C ILE A 17 -0.64 5.59 -7.97
N ARG A 18 -0.40 5.63 -9.29
CA ARG A 18 0.93 5.46 -9.86
C ARG A 18 1.93 6.51 -9.36
N ARG A 19 1.52 7.77 -9.23
CA ARG A 19 2.37 8.83 -8.67
C ARG A 19 2.71 8.61 -7.20
N ARG A 20 1.78 8.06 -6.42
CA ARG A 20 1.99 7.75 -4.98
C ARG A 20 2.88 6.51 -4.78
N ILE A 21 2.90 5.57 -5.71
CA ILE A 21 3.68 4.31 -5.61
C ILE A 21 4.89 4.39 -6.54
N HIS A 22 6.00 4.91 -6.02
CA HIS A 22 7.26 4.96 -6.76
C HIS A 22 7.79 3.57 -7.12
N GLY A 23 8.35 3.43 -8.32
CA GLY A 23 9.04 2.19 -8.77
C GLY A 23 8.13 1.08 -9.31
N VAL A 24 6.82 1.30 -9.43
CA VAL A 24 5.90 0.30 -10.00
C VAL A 24 5.63 0.57 -11.49
N SER A 25 5.69 -0.48 -12.33
CA SER A 25 5.29 -0.37 -13.74
C SER A 25 3.77 -0.34 -13.88
N ASP A 26 3.27 0.27 -14.96
CA ASP A 26 1.83 0.32 -15.27
C ASP A 26 1.20 -1.08 -15.35
N LYS A 27 1.94 -2.06 -15.89
CA LYS A 27 1.53 -3.46 -15.95
C LYS A 27 1.36 -4.06 -14.55
N MET A 28 2.34 -3.86 -13.68
CA MET A 28 2.29 -4.35 -12.29
C MET A 28 1.17 -3.68 -11.51
N LEU A 29 0.95 -2.37 -11.67
CA LEU A 29 -0.14 -1.67 -11.00
C LEU A 29 -1.50 -2.17 -11.46
N THR A 30 -1.68 -2.36 -12.77
CA THR A 30 -2.92 -2.90 -13.34
C THR A 30 -3.21 -4.31 -12.81
N GLN A 31 -2.21 -5.20 -12.81
CA GLN A 31 -2.34 -6.55 -12.27
C GLN A 31 -2.69 -6.53 -10.77
N THR A 32 -2.03 -5.66 -10.01
CA THR A 32 -2.27 -5.49 -8.57
C THR A 32 -3.71 -5.03 -8.30
N LEU A 33 -4.17 -3.97 -8.97
CA LEU A 33 -5.53 -3.44 -8.79
C LEU A 33 -6.59 -4.46 -9.20
N ARG A 34 -6.38 -5.20 -10.30
CA ARG A 34 -7.30 -6.28 -10.73
C ARG A 34 -7.35 -7.44 -9.73
N ALA A 35 -6.22 -7.84 -9.17
CA ALA A 35 -6.19 -8.88 -8.14
C ALA A 35 -6.93 -8.42 -6.88
N MET A 36 -6.67 -7.19 -6.42
CA MET A 36 -7.35 -6.62 -5.26
C MET A 36 -8.86 -6.42 -5.48
N GLU A 37 -9.28 -6.06 -6.70
CA GLU A 37 -10.70 -5.98 -7.06
C GLU A 37 -11.36 -7.36 -7.03
N ARG A 38 -10.69 -8.39 -7.58
CA ARG A 38 -11.15 -9.79 -7.53
C ARG A 38 -11.27 -10.31 -6.10
N ASP A 39 -10.33 -9.95 -5.24
CA ASP A 39 -10.31 -10.35 -3.82
C ASP A 39 -11.30 -9.53 -2.97
N GLY A 40 -12.01 -8.56 -3.56
CA GLY A 40 -12.98 -7.72 -2.86
C GLY A 40 -12.35 -6.65 -1.97
N LEU A 41 -11.05 -6.36 -2.13
CA LEU A 41 -10.31 -5.36 -1.36
C LEU A 41 -10.40 -3.96 -1.97
N VAL A 42 -10.60 -3.87 -3.29
CA VAL A 42 -10.73 -2.59 -4.01
C VAL A 42 -12.06 -2.55 -4.74
N GLN A 43 -12.71 -1.39 -4.69
CA GLN A 43 -13.90 -1.09 -5.48
C GLN A 43 -13.50 -0.15 -6.62
N ARG A 44 -13.87 -0.54 -7.84
CA ARG A 44 -13.68 0.25 -9.05
C ARG A 44 -14.97 0.98 -9.40
N HIS A 45 -14.94 2.31 -9.37
CA HIS A 45 -16.08 3.16 -9.73
C HIS A 45 -15.83 3.83 -11.09
N ALA A 46 -16.70 3.55 -12.05
CA ALA A 46 -16.75 4.25 -13.33
C ALA A 46 -17.86 5.30 -13.28
N TYR A 47 -17.49 6.59 -13.37
CA TYR A 47 -18.46 7.68 -13.41
C TYR A 47 -18.89 7.90 -14.87
N ASP A 48 -20.20 7.89 -15.15
CA ASP A 48 -20.73 8.17 -16.48
C ASP A 48 -21.28 9.60 -16.57
N GLN A 49 -20.90 10.30 -17.65
CA GLN A 49 -21.79 10.99 -18.60
C GLN A 49 -21.02 11.85 -19.61
N ARG A 50 -19.78 12.29 -19.33
CA ARG A 50 -18.95 13.09 -20.28
C ARG A 50 -17.43 12.95 -20.11
N GLN A 51 -16.97 12.40 -18.99
CA GLN A 51 -15.56 12.14 -18.72
C GLN A 51 -15.45 10.68 -18.31
N GLN A 52 -14.71 9.87 -19.07
CA GLN A 52 -14.42 8.47 -18.74
C GLN A 52 -13.49 8.40 -17.52
N ARG A 53 -13.98 8.84 -16.35
CA ARG A 53 -13.23 8.84 -15.09
C ARG A 53 -13.46 7.51 -14.39
N VAL A 54 -12.37 6.80 -14.16
CA VAL A 54 -12.35 5.58 -13.35
C VAL A 54 -11.55 5.85 -12.09
N GLU A 55 -12.13 5.48 -10.95
CA GLU A 55 -11.50 5.59 -9.64
C GLU A 55 -11.49 4.25 -8.93
N TYR A 56 -10.50 4.09 -8.08
CA TYR A 56 -10.29 2.92 -7.24
C TYR A 56 -10.30 3.37 -5.79
N GLY A 57 -11.10 2.73 -4.95
CA GLY A 57 -11.14 2.98 -3.51
C GLY A 57 -11.04 1.67 -2.73
N LEU A 58 -10.67 1.75 -1.45
CA LEU A 58 -10.72 0.58 -0.57
C LEU A 58 -12.16 0.18 -0.29
N SER A 59 -12.45 -1.12 -0.39
CA SER A 59 -13.73 -1.66 0.09
C SER A 59 -13.83 -1.56 1.62
N PRO A 60 -15.03 -1.73 2.20
CA PRO A 60 -15.17 -1.81 3.66
C PRO A 60 -14.31 -2.90 4.30
N LEU A 61 -14.12 -4.04 3.61
CA LEU A 61 -13.23 -5.12 4.05
C LEU A 61 -11.77 -4.65 4.10
N ALA A 62 -11.29 -3.97 3.06
CA ALA A 62 -9.92 -3.47 3.06
C ALA A 62 -9.71 -2.32 4.05
N GLN A 63 -10.75 -1.52 4.35
CA GLN A 63 -10.67 -0.48 5.38
C GLN A 63 -10.51 -1.08 6.79
N SER A 64 -11.10 -2.25 7.06
CA SER A 64 -11.01 -2.88 8.39
C SER A 64 -9.60 -3.34 8.76
N VAL A 65 -8.69 -3.52 7.78
CA VAL A 65 -7.29 -3.89 8.03
C VAL A 65 -6.39 -2.67 8.32
N LEU A 66 -6.85 -1.45 8.01
CA LEU A 66 -6.03 -0.24 8.17
C LEU A 66 -5.55 0.01 9.61
N PRO A 67 -6.35 -0.23 10.67
CA PRO A 67 -5.86 -0.11 12.04
C PRO A 67 -4.69 -1.06 12.31
N ILE A 68 -4.79 -2.32 11.87
CA ILE A 68 -3.74 -3.34 12.06
C ILE A 68 -2.45 -2.94 11.35
N VAL A 69 -2.56 -2.48 10.09
CA VAL A 69 -1.40 -1.99 9.33
C VAL A 69 -0.76 -0.77 10.01
N THR A 70 -1.58 0.09 10.62
CA THR A 70 -1.10 1.27 11.35
C THR A 70 -0.36 0.88 12.62
N GLU A 71 -0.91 -0.05 13.40
CA GLU A 71 -0.25 -0.59 14.60
C GLU A 71 1.09 -1.27 14.26
N LEU A 72 1.10 -2.07 13.19
CA LEU A 72 2.32 -2.71 12.72
C LEU A 72 3.38 -1.67 12.31
N LYS A 73 2.97 -0.61 11.60
CA LYS A 73 3.87 0.51 11.24
C LYS A 73 4.44 1.18 12.49
N GLN A 74 3.59 1.51 13.47
CA GLN A 74 4.03 2.15 14.71
C GLN A 74 4.95 1.26 15.54
N TRP A 75 4.71 -0.05 15.56
CA TRP A 75 5.63 -1.00 16.18
C TRP A 75 6.99 -1.00 15.46
N ALA A 76 6.99 -1.10 14.13
CA ALA A 76 8.22 -1.11 13.34
C ALA A 76 9.05 0.17 13.52
N GLU A 77 8.38 1.33 13.57
CA GLU A 77 9.02 2.62 13.86
C GLU A 77 9.69 2.62 15.24
N ARG A 78 8.99 2.17 16.28
CA ARG A 78 9.53 2.08 17.65
C ARG A 78 10.66 1.06 17.79
N SER A 79 10.62 -0.02 17.03
CA SER A 79 11.63 -1.08 17.08
C SER A 79 12.84 -0.82 16.20
N SER A 80 12.79 0.21 15.33
CA SER A 80 13.86 0.49 14.36
C SER A 80 15.24 0.66 15.01
N GLU A 81 15.34 1.44 16.09
CA GLU A 81 16.59 1.67 16.83
C GLU A 81 17.11 0.39 17.51
N ILE A 82 16.20 -0.46 18.00
CA ILE A 82 16.54 -1.74 18.65
C ILE A 82 17.06 -2.73 17.61
N ILE A 83 16.42 -2.79 16.44
CA ILE A 83 16.84 -3.65 15.33
C ILE A 83 18.22 -3.21 14.83
N GLU A 84 18.41 -1.90 14.63
CA GLU A 84 19.69 -1.34 14.17
C GLU A 84 20.84 -1.64 15.15
N SER A 85 20.61 -1.41 16.45
CA SER A 85 21.62 -1.74 17.47
C SER A 85 21.93 -3.23 17.55
N SER A 86 20.92 -4.10 17.36
CA SER A 86 21.11 -5.56 17.31
C SER A 86 21.93 -5.98 16.09
N ASN A 87 21.66 -5.41 14.91
CA ASN A 87 22.42 -5.68 13.69
C ASN A 87 23.90 -5.27 13.85
N GLN A 88 24.16 -4.07 14.37
CA GLN A 88 25.52 -3.60 14.61
C GLN A 88 26.29 -4.45 15.63
N ALA A 89 25.62 -4.95 16.67
CA ALA A 89 26.23 -5.86 17.63
C ALA A 89 26.63 -7.19 16.97
N PHE A 90 25.73 -7.76 16.16
CA PHE A 90 25.99 -8.99 15.41
C PHE A 90 27.14 -8.84 14.41
N ASP A 91 27.18 -7.72 13.66
CA ASP A 91 28.25 -7.45 12.69
C ASP A 91 29.61 -7.26 13.37
N ARG A 92 29.66 -6.72 14.60
CA ARG A 92 30.89 -6.61 15.39
C ARG A 92 31.38 -7.96 15.92
N GLU A 93 30.47 -8.84 16.33
CA GLU A 93 30.81 -10.20 16.79
C GLU A 93 31.17 -11.13 15.63
N SER A 94 30.59 -10.90 14.46
CA SER A 94 30.80 -11.69 13.24
C SER A 94 31.95 -11.17 12.36
N GLY A 95 32.89 -10.41 12.93
CA GLY A 95 34.04 -9.85 12.23
C GLY A 95 34.89 -10.90 11.48
N PRO A 96 35.62 -10.48 10.43
CA PRO A 96 36.12 -11.29 9.31
C PRO A 96 37.05 -12.47 9.65
#